data_AF-A0A3L7P4Z0-F1
#
_entry.id   AF-A0A3L7P4Z0-F1
#
_cell.length_a   1.000
_cell.length_b   1.000
_cell.length_c   1.000
_cell.angle_alpha   90.00
_cell.angle_beta   90.00
_cell.angle_gamma   90.00
#
_symmetry.space_group_name_H-M   'P 1'
#
loop_
_entity.id
_entity.type
_entity.pdbx_description
1 polymer ?
#
loop_
_entity_poly.entity_id
_entity_poly.type
_entity_poly.pdbx_seq_one_letter_code
_entity_poly.pdbx_strand_id
1 'polypeptide(L)'
;MPLNLMHLPKAELHVHLEGTLEPDMLLALAQIHGISLPYSSRDEVLAAYHFGSLDDFLKLYYAGMAVLRQPADFTALALAYFTRVASQGVRHAELFFDPQAHQGKGLAFLPLLEGIELACREAASQLGLTSRIIPCILRHLREDSALRLVDEMLPHRDRIAAVGLDSSEQGNPPQKFTRAFQRVRDAGLKVVAHAGEEGPPDYIRQAIDLLGAERI
;
A
#
# COMPACT_ATOMS: atom_id res chain seq x y z
N MET A 1 -3.73 37.04 7.05
CA MET A 1 -3.75 35.83 7.89
C MET A 1 -2.87 34.78 7.22
N PRO A 2 -1.99 34.07 7.94
CA PRO A 2 -1.20 33.00 7.34
C PRO A 2 -2.12 31.88 6.83
N LEU A 3 -1.72 31.26 5.72
CA LEU A 3 -2.43 30.13 5.13
C LEU A 3 -2.46 28.97 6.13
N ASN A 4 -3.65 28.49 6.48
CA ASN A 4 -3.77 27.29 7.32
C ASN A 4 -3.66 26.05 6.43
N LEU A 5 -2.48 25.40 6.47
CA LEU A 5 -2.19 24.20 5.68
C LEU A 5 -3.19 23.05 5.95
N MET A 6 -3.78 22.97 7.15
CA MET A 6 -4.76 21.92 7.49
C MET A 6 -6.05 22.02 6.68
N HIS A 7 -6.46 23.22 6.27
CA HIS A 7 -7.73 23.44 5.56
C HIS A 7 -7.60 23.44 4.04
N LEU A 8 -6.37 23.37 3.50
CA LEU A 8 -6.18 23.23 2.06
C LEU A 8 -6.80 21.91 1.58
N PRO A 9 -7.63 21.93 0.52
CA PRO A 9 -8.07 20.69 -0.13
C PRO A 9 -6.87 19.96 -0.73
N LYS A 10 -6.69 18.68 -0.40
CA LYS A 10 -5.58 17.84 -0.85
C LYS A 10 -6.08 16.55 -1.50
N ALA A 11 -5.30 16.04 -2.45
CA ALA A 11 -5.36 14.66 -2.89
C ALA A 11 -4.07 13.96 -2.44
N GLU A 12 -4.19 12.84 -1.75
CA GLU A 12 -3.06 12.00 -1.37
C GLU A 12 -2.96 10.84 -2.36
N LEU A 13 -1.96 10.88 -3.24
CA LEU A 13 -1.85 9.96 -4.40
C LEU A 13 -0.77 8.88 -4.20
N HIS A 14 -0.10 8.93 -3.05
CA HIS A 14 0.96 8.03 -2.66
C HIS A 14 0.84 7.79 -1.16
N VAL A 15 0.20 6.69 -0.78
CA VAL A 15 0.11 6.24 0.61
C VAL A 15 -0.06 4.73 0.62
N HIS A 16 0.74 4.05 1.45
CA HIS A 16 0.63 2.61 1.69
C HIS A 16 -0.29 2.38 2.88
N LEU A 17 -1.37 1.64 2.68
CA LEU A 17 -2.35 1.38 3.72
C LEU A 17 -1.72 0.71 4.95
N GLU A 18 -0.85 -0.28 4.73
CA GLU A 18 -0.12 -0.95 5.81
C GLU A 18 0.83 0.00 6.55
N GLY A 19 1.27 1.08 5.89
CA GLY A 19 2.10 2.13 6.47
C GLY A 19 1.33 3.06 7.40
N THR A 20 0.00 2.98 7.39
CA THR A 20 -0.88 3.74 8.30
C THR A 20 -1.17 2.98 9.59
N LEU A 21 -0.51 1.84 9.83
CA LEU A 21 -0.71 1.01 11.01
C LEU A 21 -0.05 1.66 12.24
N GLU A 22 -0.83 2.46 12.95
CA GLU A 22 -0.41 3.14 14.17
C GLU A 22 -0.04 2.14 15.30
N PRO A 23 0.93 2.48 16.17
CA PRO A 23 1.38 1.60 17.25
C PRO A 23 0.27 1.03 18.14
N ASP A 24 -0.75 1.83 18.46
CA ASP A 24 -1.85 1.38 19.33
C ASP A 24 -2.68 0.29 18.64
N MET A 25 -2.92 0.44 17.34
CA MET A 25 -3.62 -0.56 16.54
C MET A 25 -2.76 -1.81 16.31
N LEU A 26 -1.46 -1.63 16.08
CA LEU A 26 -0.49 -2.74 15.99
C LEU A 26 -0.55 -3.63 17.24
N LEU A 27 -0.45 -3.03 18.43
CA LEU A 27 -0.47 -3.75 19.72
C LEU A 27 -1.84 -4.38 19.99
N ALA A 28 -2.94 -3.68 19.70
CA ALA A 28 -4.29 -4.20 19.88
C ALA A 28 -4.56 -5.42 18.98
N LEU A 29 -4.20 -5.34 17.70
CA LEU A 29 -4.36 -6.46 16.76
C LEU A 29 -3.45 -7.64 17.12
N ALA A 30 -2.22 -7.38 17.59
CA ALA A 30 -1.34 -8.43 18.09
C ALA A 30 -1.98 -9.20 19.25
N GLN A 31 -2.60 -8.49 20.20
CA GLN A 31 -3.33 -9.10 21.30
C GLN A 31 -4.55 -9.90 20.83
N ILE A 32 -5.36 -9.34 19.93
CA ILE A 32 -6.56 -10.01 19.38
C ILE A 32 -6.20 -11.32 18.69
N HIS A 33 -5.11 -11.32 17.91
CA HIS A 33 -4.70 -12.46 17.09
C HIS A 33 -3.68 -13.38 17.77
N GLY A 34 -3.28 -13.09 19.01
CA GLY A 34 -2.31 -13.90 19.76
C GLY A 34 -0.90 -13.89 19.15
N ILE A 35 -0.49 -12.78 18.54
CA ILE A 35 0.82 -12.62 17.89
C ILE A 35 1.79 -11.98 18.88
N SER A 36 2.95 -12.62 19.07
CA SER A 36 4.01 -12.05 19.88
C SER A 36 4.76 -10.99 19.07
N LEU A 37 4.83 -9.78 19.61
CA LEU A 37 5.67 -8.70 19.11
C LEU A 37 6.89 -8.53 20.02
N PRO A 38 8.03 -8.04 19.50
CA PRO A 38 9.20 -7.67 20.31
C PRO A 38 8.97 -6.35 21.08
N TYR A 39 7.78 -5.77 21.00
CA TYR A 39 7.39 -4.52 21.64
C TYR A 39 6.18 -4.77 22.55
N SER A 40 6.22 -4.16 23.73
CA SER A 40 5.22 -4.30 24.78
C SER A 40 4.43 -3.01 25.03
N SER A 41 4.86 -1.88 24.45
CA SER A 41 4.21 -0.58 24.63
C SER A 41 4.31 0.31 23.38
N ARG A 42 3.45 1.33 23.32
CA ARG A 42 3.49 2.37 22.27
C ARG A 42 4.88 3.01 22.16
N ASP A 43 5.48 3.35 23.30
CA ASP A 43 6.78 4.02 23.34
C ASP A 43 7.90 3.14 22.80
N GLU A 44 7.86 1.83 23.06
CA GLU A 44 8.82 0.88 22.49
C GLU A 44 8.68 0.73 20.97
N VAL A 45 7.45 0.71 20.45
CA VAL A 45 7.21 0.70 19.00
C VAL A 45 7.73 2.00 18.37
N LEU A 46 7.44 3.16 18.97
CA LEU A 46 7.92 4.45 18.46
C LEU A 46 9.44 4.57 18.53
N ALA A 47 10.08 4.04 19.58
CA ALA A 47 11.54 4.01 19.70
C ALA A 47 12.20 3.15 18.60
N ALA A 48 11.47 2.19 18.04
CA ALA A 48 11.94 1.39 16.90
C ALA A 48 11.84 2.12 15.56
N TYR A 49 11.16 3.28 15.47
CA TYR A 49 11.01 4.05 14.24
C TYR A 49 12.27 4.90 13.96
N HIS A 50 13.40 4.21 13.84
CA HIS A 50 14.69 4.79 13.51
C HIS A 50 15.31 3.97 12.37
N PHE A 51 15.37 4.57 11.18
CA PHE A 51 15.71 3.87 9.94
C PHE A 51 16.97 4.46 9.31
N GLY A 52 17.92 3.59 8.94
CA GLY A 52 19.13 3.99 8.21
C GLY A 52 19.00 3.86 6.69
N SER A 53 17.99 3.11 6.22
CA SER A 53 17.72 2.81 4.82
C SER A 53 16.26 2.36 4.63
N LEU A 54 15.80 2.31 3.38
CA LEU A 54 14.52 1.70 3.00
C LEU A 54 14.39 0.27 3.53
N ASP A 55 15.43 -0.55 3.38
CA ASP A 55 15.38 -1.95 3.83
C ASP A 55 15.27 -2.08 5.35
N ASP A 56 15.82 -1.15 6.13
CA ASP A 56 15.63 -1.13 7.59
C ASP A 56 14.19 -0.78 7.97
N PHE A 57 13.58 0.17 7.27
CA PHE A 57 12.15 0.46 7.40
C PHE A 57 11.30 -0.74 7.01
N LEU A 58 11.57 -1.36 5.85
CA LEU A 58 10.79 -2.47 5.31
C LEU A 58 10.79 -3.70 6.24
N LYS A 59 11.90 -3.97 6.95
CA LYS A 59 11.94 -5.02 7.97
C LYS A 59 10.87 -4.82 9.05
N LEU A 60 10.77 -3.60 9.59
CA LEU A 60 9.78 -3.28 10.62
C LEU A 60 8.36 -3.23 10.04
N TYR A 61 8.21 -2.64 8.86
CA TYR A 61 6.96 -2.56 8.11
C TYR A 61 6.34 -3.95 7.88
N TYR A 62 7.10 -4.91 7.32
CA TYR A 62 6.62 -6.27 7.10
C TYR A 62 6.40 -7.05 8.41
N ALA A 63 7.20 -6.79 9.45
CA ALA A 63 6.94 -7.36 10.78
C ALA A 63 5.62 -6.83 11.37
N GLY A 64 5.32 -5.54 11.21
CA GLY A 64 4.07 -4.93 11.63
C GLY A 64 2.86 -5.54 10.91
N MET A 65 2.97 -5.78 9.60
CA MET A 65 1.91 -6.44 8.83
C MET A 65 1.54 -7.84 9.36
N ALA A 66 2.36 -8.49 10.17
CA ALA A 66 2.04 -9.81 10.73
C ALA A 66 0.70 -9.81 11.48
N VAL A 67 0.31 -8.68 12.08
CA VAL A 67 -0.93 -8.55 12.87
C VAL A 67 -2.20 -8.40 12.02
N LEU A 68 -2.08 -8.21 10.71
CA LEU A 68 -3.22 -8.16 9.79
C LEU A 68 -3.55 -9.58 9.34
N ARG A 69 -4.62 -10.15 9.90
CA ARG A 69 -4.95 -11.60 9.82
C ARG A 69 -6.29 -11.90 9.18
N GLN A 70 -7.15 -10.91 8.98
CA GLN A 70 -8.46 -11.08 8.38
C GLN A 70 -8.93 -9.81 7.66
N PRO A 71 -9.86 -9.89 6.70
CA PRO A 71 -10.37 -8.72 5.96
C PRO A 71 -10.84 -7.56 6.84
N ALA A 72 -11.44 -7.85 7.99
CA ALA A 72 -11.92 -6.85 8.93
C ALA A 72 -10.79 -5.96 9.49
N ASP A 73 -9.56 -6.48 9.60
CA ASP A 73 -8.41 -5.70 10.07
C ASP A 73 -8.05 -4.61 9.03
N PHE A 74 -8.18 -4.93 7.73
CA PHE A 74 -7.93 -3.99 6.64
C PHE A 74 -9.02 -2.92 6.54
N THR A 75 -10.28 -3.29 6.79
CA THR A 75 -11.37 -2.31 6.92
C THR A 75 -11.09 -1.34 8.06
N ALA A 76 -10.75 -1.85 9.25
CA ALA A 76 -10.45 -1.01 10.41
C ALA A 76 -9.24 -0.09 10.16
N LEU A 77 -8.19 -0.62 9.51
CA LEU A 77 -6.97 0.13 9.20
C LEU A 77 -7.27 1.28 8.23
N ALA A 78 -8.00 1.01 7.15
CA ALA A 78 -8.37 2.01 6.16
C ALA A 78 -9.31 3.08 6.75
N LEU A 79 -10.27 2.70 7.60
CA LEU A 79 -11.14 3.65 8.29
C LEU A 79 -10.36 4.57 9.24
N ALA A 80 -9.40 4.02 9.99
CA ALA A 80 -8.54 4.81 10.87
C ALA A 80 -7.73 5.85 10.08
N TYR A 81 -7.14 5.44 8.95
CA TYR A 81 -6.48 6.35 8.02
C TYR A 81 -7.41 7.45 7.51
N PHE A 82 -8.57 7.09 6.93
CA PHE A 82 -9.50 8.07 6.34
C PHE A 82 -10.00 9.09 7.36
N THR A 83 -10.32 8.64 8.58
CA THR A 83 -10.73 9.50 9.68
C THR A 83 -9.65 10.54 9.99
N ARG A 84 -8.38 10.11 10.02
CA ARG A 84 -7.26 11.01 10.28
C ARG A 84 -7.07 12.02 9.16
N VAL A 85 -7.00 11.59 7.91
CA VAL A 85 -6.68 12.49 6.78
C VAL A 85 -7.82 13.44 6.41
N ALA A 86 -9.07 13.08 6.71
CA ALA A 86 -10.21 13.99 6.58
C ALA A 86 -10.04 15.26 7.44
N SER A 87 -9.48 15.12 8.66
CA SER A 87 -9.15 16.27 9.52
C SER A 87 -8.00 17.13 9.00
N GLN A 88 -7.25 16.62 8.02
CA GLN A 88 -6.10 17.27 7.40
C GLN A 88 -6.43 17.84 6.02
N GLY A 89 -7.72 17.95 5.65
CA GLY A 89 -8.15 18.55 4.38
C GLY A 89 -7.98 17.65 3.16
N VAL A 90 -7.65 16.36 3.34
CA VAL A 90 -7.66 15.39 2.23
C VAL A 90 -9.10 15.16 1.78
N ARG A 91 -9.33 15.27 0.48
CA ARG A 91 -10.63 15.06 -0.20
C ARG A 91 -10.62 13.86 -1.14
N HIS A 92 -9.43 13.43 -1.53
CA HIS A 92 -9.22 12.26 -2.37
C HIS A 92 -7.99 11.47 -1.90
N ALA A 93 -8.07 10.15 -1.87
CA ALA A 93 -6.93 9.28 -1.55
C ALA A 93 -6.85 8.09 -2.49
N GLU A 94 -5.67 7.83 -3.07
CA GLU A 94 -5.37 6.62 -3.83
C GLU A 94 -4.46 5.71 -3.00
N LEU A 95 -5.05 4.65 -2.43
CA LEU A 95 -4.39 3.75 -1.49
C LEU A 95 -3.59 2.66 -2.21
N PHE A 96 -2.30 2.58 -1.88
CA PHE A 96 -1.50 1.38 -2.12
C PHE A 96 -1.79 0.31 -1.07
N PHE A 97 -1.75 -0.95 -1.47
CA PHE A 97 -1.68 -2.08 -0.54
C PHE A 97 -0.91 -3.25 -1.17
N ASP A 98 -0.39 -4.14 -0.33
CA ASP A 98 0.57 -5.18 -0.71
C ASP A 98 -0.04 -6.60 -0.63
N PRO A 99 -0.88 -7.05 -1.57
CA PRO A 99 -1.53 -8.36 -1.52
C PRO A 99 -0.57 -9.51 -1.22
N GLN A 100 0.61 -9.50 -1.85
CA GLN A 100 1.61 -10.56 -1.72
C GLN A 100 2.17 -10.69 -0.30
N ALA A 101 2.17 -9.62 0.50
CA ALA A 101 2.59 -9.67 1.90
C ALA A 101 1.59 -10.42 2.80
N HIS A 102 0.36 -10.61 2.31
CA HIS A 102 -0.75 -11.20 3.07
C HIS A 102 -1.19 -12.57 2.52
N GLN A 103 -0.98 -12.82 1.22
CA GLN A 103 -1.24 -14.13 0.60
C GLN A 103 -0.46 -15.26 1.28
N GLY A 104 0.79 -15.02 1.70
CA GLY A 104 1.57 -15.98 2.48
C GLY A 104 0.97 -16.34 3.85
N LYS A 105 0.00 -15.56 4.33
CA LYS A 105 -0.75 -15.77 5.58
C LYS A 105 -2.11 -16.44 5.34
N GLY A 106 -2.42 -16.82 4.10
CA GLY A 106 -3.69 -17.44 3.70
C GLY A 106 -4.80 -16.44 3.35
N LEU A 107 -4.47 -15.16 3.18
CA LEU A 107 -5.44 -14.12 2.78
C LEU A 107 -5.47 -13.96 1.27
N ALA A 108 -6.54 -14.41 0.64
CA ALA A 108 -6.75 -14.25 -0.79
C ALA A 108 -6.98 -12.77 -1.17
N PHE A 109 -6.68 -12.42 -2.42
CA PHE A 109 -6.80 -11.05 -2.94
C PHE A 109 -8.20 -10.45 -2.76
N LEU A 110 -9.25 -11.18 -3.16
CA LEU A 110 -10.62 -10.65 -3.18
C LEU A 110 -11.15 -10.25 -1.79
N PRO A 111 -11.04 -11.09 -0.74
CA PRO A 111 -11.43 -10.67 0.62
C PRO A 111 -10.68 -9.43 1.13
N LEU A 112 -9.39 -9.27 0.80
CA LEU A 112 -8.63 -8.06 1.16
C LEU A 112 -9.19 -6.83 0.45
N LEU A 113 -9.41 -6.93 -0.87
CA LEU A 113 -10.01 -5.87 -1.67
C LEU A 113 -11.38 -5.45 -1.11
N GLU A 114 -12.24 -6.43 -0.78
CA GLU A 114 -13.58 -6.18 -0.22
C GLU A 114 -13.53 -5.48 1.14
N GLY A 115 -12.56 -5.84 1.99
CA GLY A 115 -12.35 -5.19 3.28
C GLY A 115 -11.97 -3.71 3.12
N ILE A 116 -11.06 -3.40 2.18
CA ILE A 116 -10.63 -2.02 1.91
C ILE A 116 -11.78 -1.22 1.27
N GLU A 117 -12.50 -1.80 0.31
CA GLU A 117 -13.64 -1.14 -0.34
C GLU A 117 -14.77 -0.79 0.63
N LEU A 118 -15.00 -1.62 1.66
CA LEU A 118 -15.96 -1.29 2.71
C LEU A 118 -15.59 0.01 3.41
N ALA A 119 -14.32 0.17 3.81
CA ALA A 119 -13.83 1.41 4.39
C ALA A 119 -13.93 2.59 3.42
N CYS A 120 -13.66 2.39 2.12
CA CYS A 120 -13.81 3.43 1.10
C CYS A 120 -15.26 3.93 0.99
N ARG A 121 -16.26 3.02 1.00
CA ARG A 121 -17.69 3.40 0.96
C ARG A 121 -18.10 4.15 2.22
N GLU A 122 -17.61 3.73 3.38
CA GLU A 122 -17.88 4.40 4.65
C GLU A 122 -17.25 5.80 4.69
N ALA A 123 -15.98 5.95 4.28
CA ALA A 123 -15.33 7.25 4.18
C ALA A 123 -16.04 8.21 3.22
N ALA A 124 -16.54 7.71 2.08
CA ALA A 124 -17.32 8.52 1.15
C ALA A 124 -18.63 9.03 1.76
N SER A 125 -19.36 8.16 2.46
CA SER A 125 -20.66 8.51 3.05
C SER A 125 -20.57 9.35 4.33
N GLN A 126 -19.59 9.08 5.19
CA GLN A 126 -19.45 9.72 6.49
C GLN A 126 -18.53 10.95 6.47
N LEU A 127 -17.49 10.93 5.63
CA LEU A 127 -16.44 11.96 5.61
C LEU A 127 -16.43 12.80 4.32
N GLY A 128 -17.22 12.42 3.30
CA GLY A 128 -17.21 13.07 2.00
C GLY A 128 -15.87 12.94 1.26
N LEU A 129 -15.07 11.92 1.60
CA LEU A 129 -13.76 11.66 1.02
C LEU A 129 -13.91 10.61 -0.07
N THR A 130 -13.38 10.90 -1.26
CA THR A 130 -13.35 9.93 -2.37
C THR A 130 -12.07 9.11 -2.34
N SER A 131 -12.10 7.87 -2.80
CA SER A 131 -10.88 7.04 -2.79
C SER A 131 -10.81 6.06 -3.94
N ARG A 132 -9.59 5.58 -4.21
CA ARG A 132 -9.26 4.51 -5.15
C ARG A 132 -8.25 3.55 -4.53
N ILE A 133 -8.22 2.32 -5.03
CA ILE A 133 -7.36 1.25 -4.55
C ILE A 133 -6.38 0.89 -5.67
N ILE A 134 -5.11 0.74 -5.30
CA ILE A 134 -4.00 0.39 -6.19
C ILE A 134 -3.22 -0.77 -5.55
N PRO A 135 -3.47 -2.03 -5.94
CA PRO A 135 -2.63 -3.13 -5.49
C PRO A 135 -1.21 -3.00 -6.03
N CYS A 136 -0.22 -3.27 -5.17
CA CYS A 136 1.19 -3.21 -5.52
C CYS A 136 1.82 -4.59 -5.71
N ILE A 137 2.72 -4.67 -6.68
CA ILE A 137 3.64 -5.78 -6.86
C ILE A 137 4.87 -5.53 -5.98
N LEU A 138 5.23 -6.51 -5.15
CA LEU A 138 6.42 -6.46 -4.30
C LEU A 138 7.67 -6.77 -5.13
N ARG A 139 8.49 -5.75 -5.42
CA ARG A 139 9.59 -5.85 -6.40
C ARG A 139 10.76 -6.74 -5.96
N HIS A 140 10.91 -7.01 -4.67
CA HIS A 140 11.93 -7.95 -4.17
C HIS A 140 11.59 -9.42 -4.54
N LEU A 141 10.31 -9.74 -4.77
CA LEU A 141 9.88 -11.08 -5.20
C LEU A 141 10.18 -11.33 -6.67
N ARG A 142 10.10 -12.60 -7.10
CA ARG A 142 10.28 -12.99 -8.50
C ARG A 142 9.09 -12.53 -9.35
N GLU A 143 9.32 -12.23 -10.63
CA GLU A 143 8.26 -11.83 -11.56
C GLU A 143 7.13 -12.86 -11.66
N ASP A 144 7.41 -14.16 -11.52
CA ASP A 144 6.35 -15.20 -11.50
C ASP A 144 5.34 -14.98 -10.36
N SER A 145 5.77 -14.40 -9.25
CA SER A 145 4.88 -13.99 -8.15
C SER A 145 3.98 -12.83 -8.56
N ALA A 146 4.53 -11.85 -9.29
CA ALA A 146 3.79 -10.73 -9.84
C ALA A 146 2.76 -11.18 -10.89
N LEU A 147 3.13 -12.12 -11.76
CA LEU A 147 2.22 -12.68 -12.76
C LEU A 147 1.02 -13.37 -12.13
N ARG A 148 1.23 -14.16 -11.05
CA ARG A 148 0.12 -14.77 -10.28
C ARG A 148 -0.78 -13.73 -9.64
N LEU A 149 -0.20 -12.68 -9.05
CA LEU A 149 -0.99 -11.58 -8.51
C LEU A 149 -1.83 -10.91 -9.62
N VAL A 150 -1.23 -10.63 -10.77
CA VAL A 150 -1.97 -10.08 -11.93
C VAL A 150 -3.14 -10.98 -12.32
N ASP A 151 -2.93 -12.30 -12.41
CA ASP A 151 -4.00 -13.25 -12.72
C ASP A 151 -5.17 -13.20 -11.71
N GLU A 152 -4.88 -13.06 -10.41
CA GLU A 152 -5.91 -12.90 -9.37
C GLU A 152 -6.64 -11.54 -9.44
N MET A 153 -5.95 -10.49 -9.85
CA MET A 153 -6.50 -9.12 -9.92
C MET A 153 -7.38 -8.89 -11.14
N LEU A 154 -7.06 -9.47 -12.30
CA LEU A 154 -7.73 -9.17 -13.58
C LEU A 154 -9.26 -9.38 -13.60
N PRO A 155 -9.83 -10.41 -12.92
CA PRO A 155 -11.28 -10.55 -12.76
C PRO A 155 -11.94 -9.38 -12.02
N HIS A 156 -11.16 -8.59 -11.29
CA HIS A 156 -11.59 -7.47 -10.46
C HIS A 156 -11.05 -6.12 -10.97
N ARG A 157 -10.52 -6.05 -12.20
CA ARG A 157 -9.87 -4.85 -12.74
C ARG A 157 -10.71 -3.58 -12.65
N ASP A 158 -12.04 -3.68 -12.82
CA ASP A 158 -12.93 -2.51 -12.78
C ASP A 158 -13.11 -1.92 -11.36
N ARG A 159 -12.57 -2.61 -10.34
CA ARG A 159 -12.61 -2.21 -8.93
C ARG A 159 -11.34 -1.53 -8.44
N ILE A 160 -10.26 -1.58 -9.22
CA ILE A 160 -8.96 -0.96 -8.91
C ILE A 160 -8.66 0.16 -9.90
N ALA A 161 -7.88 1.16 -9.49
CA ALA A 161 -7.57 2.31 -10.35
C ALA A 161 -6.29 2.15 -11.17
N ALA A 162 -5.32 1.43 -10.62
CA ALA A 162 -4.01 1.19 -11.22
C ALA A 162 -3.38 -0.06 -10.59
N VAL A 163 -2.18 -0.42 -11.04
CA VAL A 163 -1.28 -1.36 -10.38
C VAL A 163 0.04 -0.67 -10.07
N GLY A 164 0.52 -0.84 -8.84
CA GLY A 164 1.76 -0.26 -8.32
C GLY A 164 2.95 -1.21 -8.35
N LEU A 165 4.15 -0.67 -8.18
CA LEU A 165 5.40 -1.39 -7.91
C LEU A 165 6.11 -0.73 -6.74
N ASP A 166 6.51 -1.49 -5.73
CA ASP A 166 7.16 -0.99 -4.52
C ASP A 166 8.07 -2.05 -3.88
N SER A 167 8.43 -1.85 -2.60
CA SER A 167 9.41 -2.62 -1.84
C SER A 167 10.86 -2.35 -2.25
N SER A 168 11.81 -3.16 -1.76
CA SER A 168 13.26 -2.92 -1.89
C SER A 168 13.69 -2.59 -3.32
N GLU A 169 14.09 -1.34 -3.55
CA GLU A 169 14.36 -0.84 -4.90
C GLU A 169 15.70 -1.31 -5.45
N GLN A 170 16.78 -1.17 -4.67
CA GLN A 170 18.12 -1.55 -5.10
C GLN A 170 18.20 -3.05 -5.45
N GLY A 171 18.84 -3.36 -6.58
CA GLY A 171 18.93 -4.73 -7.09
C GLY A 171 17.64 -5.29 -7.73
N ASN A 172 16.51 -4.57 -7.69
CA ASN A 172 15.24 -5.01 -8.25
C ASN A 172 14.73 -4.02 -9.32
N PRO A 173 15.36 -3.94 -10.51
CA PRO A 173 15.02 -2.94 -11.52
C PRO A 173 13.57 -3.07 -12.03
N PRO A 174 12.92 -1.98 -12.48
CA PRO A 174 11.60 -2.04 -13.11
C PRO A 174 11.53 -3.03 -14.27
N GLN A 175 12.60 -3.14 -15.08
CA GLN A 175 12.73 -4.11 -16.18
C GLN A 175 12.41 -5.56 -15.76
N LYS A 176 12.62 -5.94 -14.50
CA LYS A 176 12.31 -7.27 -13.96
C LYS A 176 10.82 -7.65 -14.11
N PHE A 177 9.93 -6.66 -14.22
CA PHE A 177 8.47 -6.85 -14.20
C PHE A 177 7.78 -6.48 -15.50
N THR A 178 8.52 -6.31 -16.60
CA THR A 178 7.96 -5.87 -17.88
C THR A 178 6.82 -6.76 -18.39
N ARG A 179 6.87 -8.09 -18.18
CA ARG A 179 5.78 -8.97 -18.65
C ARG A 179 4.54 -8.81 -17.79
N ALA A 180 4.71 -8.71 -16.48
CA ALA A 180 3.59 -8.48 -15.56
C ALA A 180 2.87 -7.16 -15.90
N PHE A 181 3.61 -6.07 -16.05
CA PHE A 181 3.03 -4.77 -16.37
C PHE A 181 2.51 -4.66 -17.82
N GLN A 182 3.07 -5.41 -18.77
CA GLN A 182 2.44 -5.54 -20.09
C GLN A 182 1.03 -6.11 -19.97
N ARG A 183 0.83 -7.18 -19.19
CA ARG A 183 -0.51 -7.76 -18.96
C ARG A 183 -1.47 -6.79 -18.26
N VAL A 184 -0.97 -5.99 -17.32
CA VAL A 184 -1.75 -4.93 -16.67
C VAL A 184 -2.26 -3.92 -17.71
N ARG A 185 -1.37 -3.43 -18.58
CA ARG A 185 -1.73 -2.47 -19.64
C ARG A 185 -2.66 -3.10 -20.70
N ASP A 186 -2.41 -4.34 -21.10
CA ASP A 186 -3.26 -5.08 -22.04
C ASP A 186 -4.70 -5.25 -21.51
N ALA A 187 -4.86 -5.29 -20.19
CA ALA A 187 -6.15 -5.32 -19.52
C ALA A 187 -6.79 -3.93 -19.36
N GLY A 188 -6.16 -2.86 -19.86
CA GLY A 188 -6.64 -1.48 -19.79
C GLY A 188 -6.46 -0.81 -18.43
N LEU A 189 -5.65 -1.40 -17.53
CA LEU A 189 -5.34 -0.82 -16.23
C LEU A 189 -4.17 0.16 -16.33
N LYS A 190 -4.23 1.19 -15.48
CA LYS A 190 -3.14 2.16 -15.32
C LYS A 190 -1.97 1.56 -14.56
N VAL A 191 -0.80 2.16 -14.74
CA VAL A 191 0.44 1.74 -14.06
C VAL A 191 1.03 2.93 -13.30
N VAL A 192 1.53 2.66 -12.10
CA VAL A 192 2.36 3.57 -11.29
C VAL A 192 3.50 2.78 -10.67
N ALA A 193 4.62 3.41 -10.34
CA ALA A 193 5.76 2.69 -9.79
C ALA A 193 6.65 3.59 -8.93
N HIS A 194 7.13 3.05 -7.81
CA HIS A 194 8.28 3.64 -7.11
C HIS A 194 9.51 3.54 -8.02
N ALA A 195 10.12 4.68 -8.30
CA ALA A 195 11.38 4.74 -9.02
C ALA A 195 12.20 5.95 -8.59
N GLY A 196 13.48 5.72 -8.28
CA GLY A 196 14.41 6.80 -7.92
C GLY A 196 14.33 7.25 -6.46
N GLU A 197 13.82 6.40 -5.56
CA GLU A 197 13.87 6.60 -4.12
C GLU A 197 15.29 6.29 -3.59
N GLU A 198 15.73 5.05 -3.81
CA GLU A 198 17.11 4.61 -3.58
C GLU A 198 17.76 4.03 -4.86
N GLY A 199 16.97 3.87 -5.92
CA GLY A 199 17.42 3.40 -7.23
C GLY A 199 18.05 4.52 -8.07
N PRO A 200 18.84 4.15 -9.10
CA PRO A 200 19.42 5.13 -10.00
C PRO A 200 18.35 5.83 -10.84
N PRO A 201 18.61 7.03 -11.41
CA PRO A 201 17.71 7.70 -12.36
C PRO A 201 17.30 6.84 -13.56
N ASP A 202 18.09 5.81 -13.88
CA ASP A 202 17.75 4.84 -14.92
C ASP A 202 16.48 4.06 -14.60
N TYR A 203 16.20 3.79 -13.31
CA TYR A 203 14.96 3.11 -12.92
C TYR A 203 13.74 3.98 -13.19
N ILE A 204 13.84 5.31 -13.06
CA ILE A 204 12.76 6.23 -13.42
C ILE A 204 12.44 6.08 -14.91
N ARG A 205 13.46 6.09 -15.77
CA ARG A 205 13.29 5.87 -17.22
C ARG A 205 12.67 4.51 -17.51
N GLN A 206 13.16 3.44 -16.88
CA GLN A 206 12.59 2.10 -17.07
C GLN A 206 11.13 2.01 -16.62
N ALA A 207 10.75 2.65 -15.52
CA ALA A 207 9.36 2.67 -15.05
C ALA A 207 8.43 3.36 -16.08
N ILE A 208 8.88 4.47 -16.67
CA ILE A 208 8.14 5.17 -17.72
C ILE A 208 8.11 4.34 -19.00
N ASP A 209 9.27 3.97 -19.53
CA ASP A 209 9.41 3.44 -20.89
C ASP A 209 9.02 1.95 -20.99
N LEU A 210 9.30 1.15 -19.96
CA LEU A 210 9.05 -0.31 -19.96
C LEU A 210 7.76 -0.68 -19.24
N LEU A 211 7.45 0.00 -18.13
CA LEU A 211 6.25 -0.29 -17.34
C LEU A 211 5.06 0.58 -17.76
N GLY A 212 5.27 1.68 -18.48
CA GLY A 212 4.20 2.58 -18.90
C GLY A 212 3.58 3.33 -17.71
N ALA A 213 4.39 3.68 -16.72
CA ALA A 213 3.92 4.41 -15.53
C ALA A 213 3.36 5.78 -15.92
N GLU A 214 2.13 6.09 -15.47
CA GLU A 214 1.48 7.41 -15.66
C GLU A 214 2.00 8.47 -14.68
N ARG A 215 2.54 8.02 -13.54
CA ARG A 215 3.25 8.82 -12.56
C ARG A 215 4.31 7.97 -11.85
N ILE A 216 5.33 8.66 -11.34
CA ILE A 216 6.41 8.13 -10.52
C ILE A 216 6.20 8.59 -9.09
#